data_AF-A0A660ZWN6-F1
#
_entry.id   AF-A0A660ZWN6-F1
#
_cell.length_a   1.000
_cell.length_b   1.000
_cell.length_c   1.000
_cell.angle_alpha   90.00
_cell.angle_beta   90.00
_cell.angle_gamma   90.00
#
_symmetry.space_group_name_H-M   'P 1'
#
loop_
_entity.id
_entity.type
_entity.pdbx_description
1 polymer ?
#
loop_
_entity_poly.entity_id
_entity_poly.type
_entity_poly.pdbx_seq_one_letter_code
_entity_poly.pdbx_strand_id
1 'polypeptide(L)'
;MKTVKASDWKRSPMSELHTTVRLDRAFPDDDMAIIRSGLCPEQMEDKWFVYWDKDVLYFHRSWTGVCIYAVRFHVDSHGYRMIESEVNRDPDQYSQTNDEFDARLISYLIDVLLLQHEASYPDEDDFVPRDPLAMWSLVGRASVNEHPGSSN
;
A
#
# COMPACT_ATOMS: atom_id res chain seq x y z
N MET A 1 -4.00 17.57 -8.18
CA MET A 1 -4.44 16.15 -8.26
C MET A 1 -5.81 16.02 -7.64
N LYS A 2 -6.68 15.14 -8.16
CA LYS A 2 -7.98 14.84 -7.54
C LYS A 2 -7.74 13.86 -6.40
N THR A 3 -8.15 14.20 -5.18
CA THR A 3 -8.08 13.29 -4.03
C THR A 3 -9.06 12.14 -4.20
N VAL A 4 -8.55 10.92 -4.10
CA VAL A 4 -9.31 9.68 -4.12
C VAL A 4 -10.06 9.51 -2.80
N LYS A 5 -11.34 9.15 -2.87
CA LYS A 5 -12.23 8.96 -1.72
C LYS A 5 -12.63 7.50 -1.59
N ALA A 6 -13.00 7.11 -0.38
CA ALA A 6 -13.51 5.76 -0.07
C ALA A 6 -14.72 5.31 -0.92
N SER A 7 -15.44 6.24 -1.55
CA SER A 7 -16.59 5.96 -2.43
C SER A 7 -16.21 5.80 -3.91
N ASP A 8 -14.96 6.08 -4.28
CA ASP A 8 -14.54 6.12 -5.68
C ASP A 8 -14.32 4.72 -6.28
N TRP A 9 -14.20 3.70 -5.43
CA TRP A 9 -14.04 2.31 -5.86
C TRP A 9 -14.74 1.31 -4.93
N LYS A 10 -14.86 0.06 -5.38
CA LYS A 10 -15.40 -1.03 -4.56
C LYS A 10 -14.46 -1.31 -3.37
N ARG A 11 -15.04 -1.59 -2.20
CA ARG A 11 -14.29 -1.92 -0.98
C ARG A 11 -15.11 -2.76 -0.01
N SER A 12 -14.40 -3.54 0.78
CA SER A 12 -14.88 -4.26 1.96
C SER A 12 -14.14 -3.74 3.20
N PRO A 13 -14.73 -3.78 4.40
CA PRO A 13 -14.02 -3.40 5.63
C PRO A 13 -12.81 -4.30 5.87
N MET A 14 -11.92 -3.87 6.79
CA MET A 14 -10.86 -4.73 7.33
C MET A 14 -11.50 -5.99 7.95
N SER A 15 -10.89 -7.15 7.69
CA SER A 15 -11.36 -8.43 8.27
C SER A 15 -11.26 -8.40 9.79
N GLU A 16 -12.15 -9.10 10.51
CA GLU A 16 -12.00 -9.31 11.96
C GLU A 16 -10.76 -10.14 12.29
N LEU A 17 -10.31 -10.98 11.35
CA LEU A 17 -9.03 -11.68 11.41
C LEU A 17 -7.94 -10.74 10.89
N HIS A 18 -7.40 -9.91 11.77
CA HIS A 18 -6.26 -9.04 11.48
C HIS A 18 -5.27 -9.04 12.65
N THR A 19 -4.07 -8.55 12.37
CA THR A 19 -3.05 -8.25 13.39
C THR A 19 -2.62 -6.79 13.30
N THR A 20 -1.92 -6.30 14.33
CA THR A 20 -1.31 -4.97 14.32
C THR A 20 0.19 -5.10 14.12
N VAL A 21 0.69 -4.55 13.01
CA VAL A 21 2.11 -4.50 12.68
C VAL A 21 2.65 -3.11 13.01
N ARG A 22 3.76 -3.03 13.75
CA ARG A 22 4.42 -1.76 14.04
C ARG A 22 5.16 -1.24 12.83
N LEU A 23 5.09 0.07 12.61
CA LEU A 23 5.78 0.77 11.54
C LEU A 23 6.57 1.93 12.12
N ASP A 24 7.64 2.32 11.43
CA ASP A 24 8.43 3.47 11.85
C ASP A 24 9.09 4.14 10.64
N ARG A 25 8.31 4.96 9.92
CA ARG A 25 8.83 5.75 8.80
C ARG A 25 8.22 7.13 8.79
N ALA A 26 9.07 8.14 8.69
CA ALA A 26 8.68 9.53 8.56
C ALA A 26 8.61 9.96 7.09
N PHE A 27 7.71 10.88 6.80
CA PHE A 27 7.50 11.47 5.48
C PHE A 27 7.49 13.00 5.62
N PRO A 28 8.20 13.73 4.73
CA PRO A 28 8.09 15.18 4.65
C PRO A 28 6.69 15.61 4.19
N ASP A 29 6.34 16.87 4.43
CA ASP A 29 5.01 17.41 4.13
C ASP A 29 4.65 17.32 2.64
N ASP A 30 5.63 17.50 1.74
CA ASP A 30 5.43 17.42 0.29
C ASP A 30 5.04 16.00 -0.14
N ASP A 31 5.73 14.97 0.37
CA ASP A 31 5.39 13.56 0.13
C ASP A 31 4.00 13.24 0.67
N MET A 32 3.66 13.77 1.85
CA MET A 32 2.36 13.53 2.46
C MET A 32 1.19 14.15 1.69
N ALA A 33 1.41 15.28 1.00
CA ALA A 33 0.40 15.84 0.10
C ALA A 33 0.07 14.86 -1.05
N ILE A 34 1.07 14.15 -1.56
CA ILE A 34 0.90 13.13 -2.60
C ILE A 34 0.25 11.87 -2.00
N ILE A 35 0.75 11.36 -0.87
CA ILE A 35 0.21 10.16 -0.21
C ILE A 35 -1.29 10.31 0.09
N ARG A 36 -1.69 11.48 0.59
CA ARG A 36 -3.10 11.79 0.88
C ARG A 36 -4.00 11.87 -0.34
N SER A 37 -3.43 12.07 -1.53
CA SER A 37 -4.22 12.07 -2.76
C SER A 37 -4.67 10.67 -3.16
N GLY A 38 -4.01 9.62 -2.68
CA GLY A 38 -4.38 8.22 -2.89
C GLY A 38 -4.14 7.73 -4.33
N LEU A 39 -4.69 6.55 -4.64
CA LEU A 39 -4.62 5.91 -5.95
C LEU A 39 -5.96 5.27 -6.29
N CYS A 40 -6.57 5.69 -7.41
CA CYS A 40 -7.72 5.02 -7.98
C CYS A 40 -7.26 4.17 -9.17
N PRO A 41 -7.59 2.87 -9.24
CA PRO A 41 -7.22 2.04 -10.37
C PRO A 41 -7.92 2.53 -11.65
N GLU A 42 -7.21 2.52 -12.77
CA GLU A 42 -7.70 2.90 -14.09
C GLU A 42 -7.83 1.68 -15.02
N GLN A 43 -6.96 0.67 -14.84
CA GLN A 43 -6.88 -0.52 -15.69
C GLN A 43 -6.81 -1.83 -14.88
N MET A 44 -6.90 -2.97 -15.56
CA MET A 44 -6.98 -4.30 -14.92
C MET A 44 -5.70 -4.68 -14.17
N GLU A 45 -4.57 -4.10 -14.56
CA GLU A 45 -3.26 -4.32 -13.95
C GLU A 45 -3.04 -3.45 -12.71
N ASP A 46 -3.90 -2.47 -12.46
CA ASP A 46 -3.85 -1.63 -11.26
C ASP A 46 -4.45 -2.41 -10.11
N LYS A 47 -3.58 -3.08 -9.36
CA LYS A 47 -3.98 -4.07 -8.36
C LYS A 47 -4.48 -3.48 -7.05
N TRP A 48 -4.26 -2.18 -6.87
CA TRP A 48 -4.51 -1.47 -5.64
C TRP A 48 -5.47 -0.30 -5.83
N PHE A 49 -6.34 -0.15 -4.85
CA PHE A 49 -7.12 1.05 -4.59
C PHE A 49 -6.66 1.59 -3.24
N VAL A 50 -6.17 2.83 -3.21
CA VAL A 50 -5.59 3.46 -2.03
C VAL A 50 -6.29 4.78 -1.77
N TYR A 51 -6.73 5.01 -0.53
CA TYR A 51 -7.32 6.28 -0.16
C TYR A 51 -6.97 6.65 1.28
N TRP A 52 -7.00 7.96 1.54
CA TRP A 52 -6.80 8.53 2.86
C TRP A 52 -8.14 8.84 3.51
N ASP A 53 -8.31 8.46 4.77
CA ASP A 53 -9.41 8.92 5.62
C ASP A 53 -8.90 9.27 7.02
N LYS A 54 -9.11 10.53 7.44
CA LYS A 54 -8.62 11.12 8.70
C LYS A 54 -7.10 11.01 8.89
N ASP A 55 -6.65 9.97 9.57
CA ASP A 55 -5.27 9.64 9.95
C ASP A 55 -4.82 8.27 9.42
N VAL A 56 -5.63 7.63 8.56
CA VAL A 56 -5.39 6.27 8.08
C VAL A 56 -5.33 6.23 6.55
N LEU A 57 -4.33 5.53 6.02
CA LEU A 57 -4.19 5.20 4.61
C LEU A 57 -4.61 3.75 4.39
N TYR A 58 -5.68 3.54 3.63
CA TYR A 58 -6.24 2.22 3.36
C TYR A 58 -5.76 1.67 2.04
N PHE A 59 -5.34 0.41 2.02
CA PHE A 59 -4.94 -0.32 0.83
C PHE A 59 -5.91 -1.46 0.57
N HIS A 60 -6.62 -1.38 -0.55
CA HIS A 60 -7.54 -2.41 -1.00
C HIS A 60 -7.05 -3.06 -2.28
N ARG A 61 -7.34 -4.35 -2.46
CA ARG A 61 -7.19 -5.00 -3.76
C ARG A 61 -8.29 -4.49 -4.69
N SER A 62 -7.93 -3.95 -5.84
CA SER A 62 -8.87 -3.32 -6.78
C SER A 62 -9.94 -4.30 -7.29
N TRP A 63 -9.57 -5.56 -7.49
CA TRP A 63 -10.47 -6.56 -8.08
C TRP A 63 -11.56 -7.02 -7.11
N THR A 64 -11.16 -7.36 -5.89
CA THR A 64 -12.04 -7.97 -4.87
C THR A 64 -12.59 -6.94 -3.88
N GLY A 65 -11.96 -5.76 -3.76
CA GLY A 65 -12.29 -4.75 -2.75
C GLY A 65 -11.77 -5.08 -1.34
N VAL A 66 -11.11 -6.23 -1.15
CA VAL A 66 -10.55 -6.66 0.14
C VAL A 66 -9.57 -5.63 0.66
N CYS A 67 -9.76 -5.20 1.91
CA CYS A 67 -8.80 -4.37 2.64
C CYS A 67 -7.64 -5.24 3.12
N ILE A 68 -6.41 -4.90 2.73
CA ILE A 68 -5.20 -5.64 3.13
C ILE A 68 -4.48 -4.88 4.25
N TYR A 69 -4.36 -3.56 4.11
CA TYR A 69 -3.66 -2.71 5.07
C TYR A 69 -4.49 -1.49 5.43
N ALA A 70 -4.49 -1.13 6.71
CA ALA A 70 -4.98 0.15 7.22
C ALA A 70 -3.88 0.81 8.04
N VAL A 71 -3.13 1.70 7.40
CA VAL A 71 -1.88 2.27 7.93
C VAL A 71 -2.19 3.56 8.68
N ARG A 72 -1.95 3.57 9.99
CA ARG A 72 -2.17 4.73 10.85
C ARG A 72 -0.94 5.64 10.83
N PHE A 73 -1.20 6.94 10.71
CA PHE A 73 -0.20 7.99 10.79
C PHE A 73 -0.40 8.85 12.04
N HIS A 74 0.72 9.32 12.58
CA HIS A 74 0.77 10.35 13.60
C HIS A 74 1.42 11.61 13.04
N VAL A 75 0.99 12.78 13.52
CA VAL A 75 1.61 14.06 13.19
C VAL A 75 2.38 14.53 14.40
N ASP A 76 3.67 14.76 14.24
CA ASP A 76 4.53 15.35 15.26
C ASP A 76 5.19 16.65 14.74
N SER A 77 6.10 17.24 15.53
CA SER A 77 6.80 18.48 15.18
C SER A 77 7.74 18.35 13.98
N HIS A 78 7.98 17.14 13.49
CA HIS A 78 8.89 16.81 12.39
C HIS A 78 8.14 16.32 11.14
N GLY A 79 6.81 16.36 11.13
CA GLY A 79 5.97 16.00 9.99
C GLY A 79 5.07 14.81 10.30
N TYR A 80 4.97 13.88 9.36
CA TYR A 80 4.09 12.72 9.48
C TYR A 80 4.90 11.44 9.62
N ARG A 81 4.44 10.55 10.49
CA ARG A 81 5.06 9.23 10.71
C ARG A 81 4.00 8.15 10.64
N MET A 82 4.23 7.11 9.84
CA MET A 82 3.45 5.87 9.97
C MET A 82 3.90 5.13 11.22
N ILE A 83 2.95 4.72 12.05
CA ILE A 83 3.22 4.18 13.41
C ILE A 83 2.80 2.71 13.55
N GLU A 84 1.75 2.32 12.86
CA GLU A 84 1.25 0.94 12.84
C GLU A 84 0.34 0.72 11.64
N SER A 85 0.10 -0.54 11.31
CA SER A 85 -0.95 -0.95 10.38
C SER A 85 -1.75 -2.08 10.96
N GLU A 86 -3.07 -2.02 10.82
CA GLU A 86 -3.88 -3.24 10.84
C GLU A 86 -3.59 -3.98 9.53
N VAL A 87 -3.30 -5.27 9.63
CA VAL A 87 -2.96 -6.13 8.50
C VAL A 87 -3.89 -7.33 8.48
N ASN A 88 -4.52 -7.56 7.34
CA ASN A 88 -5.43 -8.68 7.13
C ASN A 88 -4.70 -10.02 7.35
N ARG A 89 -5.31 -10.94 8.09
CA ARG A 89 -4.81 -12.29 8.37
C ARG A 89 -5.88 -13.37 8.11
N ASP A 90 -6.93 -13.01 7.38
CA ASP A 90 -7.88 -13.97 6.84
C ASP A 90 -7.23 -14.71 5.65
N PRO A 91 -6.93 -16.02 5.78
CA PRO A 91 -6.21 -16.77 4.75
C PRO A 91 -6.99 -16.90 3.43
N ASP A 92 -8.31 -16.71 3.45
CA ASP A 92 -9.13 -16.70 2.22
C ASP A 92 -8.98 -15.37 1.46
N GLN A 93 -8.46 -14.33 2.11
CA GLN A 93 -8.32 -12.97 1.57
C GLN A 93 -6.87 -12.57 1.34
N TYR A 94 -5.96 -12.99 2.22
CA TYR A 94 -4.55 -12.63 2.19
C TYR A 94 -3.66 -13.74 2.78
N SER A 95 -2.73 -14.27 2.00
CA SER A 95 -1.93 -15.45 2.37
C SER A 95 -0.63 -15.14 3.10
N GLN A 96 -0.15 -13.90 3.08
CA GLN A 96 1.07 -13.51 3.78
C GLN A 96 0.81 -13.40 5.29
N THR A 97 1.77 -13.89 6.08
CA THR A 97 1.67 -13.99 7.54
C THR A 97 2.87 -13.40 8.28
N ASN A 98 3.92 -12.98 7.56
CA ASN A 98 5.12 -12.38 8.13
C ASN A 98 4.93 -10.86 8.29
N ASP A 99 4.81 -10.43 9.56
CA ASP A 99 4.64 -9.02 9.94
C ASP A 99 5.80 -8.13 9.49
N GLU A 100 7.05 -8.60 9.56
CA GLU A 100 8.22 -7.80 9.16
C GLU A 100 8.25 -7.59 7.64
N PHE A 101 7.87 -8.62 6.88
CA PHE A 101 7.72 -8.51 5.44
C PHE A 101 6.62 -7.51 5.09
N ASP A 102 5.46 -7.59 5.74
CA ASP A 102 4.36 -6.64 5.53
C ASP A 102 4.77 -5.20 5.85
N ALA A 103 5.53 -4.97 6.92
CA ALA A 103 6.04 -3.64 7.26
C ALA A 103 6.91 -3.04 6.14
N ARG A 104 7.81 -3.86 5.57
CA ARG A 104 8.64 -3.44 4.43
C ARG A 104 7.80 -3.27 3.17
N LEU A 105 6.81 -4.13 2.97
CA LEU A 105 5.96 -4.09 1.79
C LEU A 105 5.04 -2.86 1.77
N ILE A 106 4.48 -2.45 2.91
CA ILE A 106 3.73 -1.20 3.02
C ILE A 106 4.59 -0.01 2.59
N SER A 107 5.84 0.04 3.07
CA SER A 107 6.80 1.09 2.69
C SER A 107 7.06 1.08 1.18
N TYR A 108 7.32 -0.09 0.61
CA TYR A 108 7.53 -0.27 -0.82
C TYR A 108 6.32 0.19 -1.65
N LEU A 109 5.09 -0.19 -1.25
CA LEU A 109 3.87 0.20 -1.94
C LEU A 109 3.66 1.71 -1.95
N ILE A 110 3.94 2.40 -0.83
CA ILE A 110 3.88 3.87 -0.78
C ILE A 110 4.86 4.48 -1.78
N ASP A 111 6.11 3.98 -1.82
CA ASP A 111 7.14 4.48 -2.73
C ASP A 111 6.75 4.31 -4.19
N VAL A 112 6.38 3.09 -4.61
CA VAL A 112 6.17 2.81 -6.04
C VAL A 112 4.78 3.23 -6.54
N LEU A 113 3.74 3.18 -5.70
CA LEU A 113 2.37 3.46 -6.14
C LEU A 113 1.99 4.93 -5.98
N LEU A 114 2.43 5.57 -4.90
CA LEU A 114 1.99 6.94 -4.56
C LEU A 114 3.07 7.95 -4.89
N LEU A 115 4.31 7.72 -4.44
CA LEU A 115 5.42 8.65 -4.65
C LEU A 115 6.11 8.47 -6.01
N GLN A 116 5.87 7.35 -6.70
CA GLN A 116 6.53 6.99 -7.96
C GLN A 116 8.06 7.00 -7.85
N HIS A 117 8.57 6.62 -6.68
CA HIS A 117 9.99 6.45 -6.43
C HIS A 117 10.43 5.04 -6.83
N GLU A 118 11.66 4.92 -7.35
CA GLU A 118 12.29 3.61 -7.48
C GLU A 118 12.54 3.01 -6.09
N ALA A 119 12.02 1.81 -5.87
CA ALA A 119 12.23 1.07 -4.62
C ALA A 119 12.54 -0.39 -4.93
N SER A 120 13.34 -1.02 -4.07
CA SER A 120 13.56 -2.46 -4.13
C SER A 120 12.41 -3.17 -3.44
N TYR A 121 11.82 -4.16 -4.11
CA TYR A 121 10.85 -5.03 -3.46
C TYR A 121 11.49 -5.72 -2.26
N PRO A 122 10.80 -5.81 -1.12
CA PRO A 122 11.32 -6.52 0.03
C PRO A 122 11.52 -7.99 -0.31
N ASP A 123 12.70 -8.52 -0.02
CA ASP A 123 12.88 -9.97 -0.04
C ASP A 123 12.11 -10.58 1.15
N GLU A 124 11.46 -11.73 0.92
CA GLU A 124 10.81 -12.51 1.99
C GLU A 124 11.86 -13.08 2.95
N ASP A 125 13.07 -13.32 2.44
CA ASP A 125 14.27 -13.76 3.16
C ASP A 125 15.50 -13.33 2.34
N ASP A 126 16.61 -12.93 2.98
CA ASP A 126 17.84 -12.45 2.31
C ASP A 126 18.47 -13.52 1.37
N PHE A 127 17.99 -14.76 1.46
CA PHE A 127 18.48 -15.94 0.74
C PHE A 127 17.48 -16.52 -0.28
N VAL A 128 16.26 -15.98 -0.36
CA VAL A 128 15.23 -16.44 -1.32
C VAL A 128 15.19 -15.47 -2.50
N PRO A 129 15.54 -15.90 -3.72
CA PRO A 129 15.51 -15.03 -4.89
C PRO A 129 14.10 -14.46 -5.12
N ARG A 130 14.05 -13.17 -5.47
CA ARG A 130 12.88 -12.46 -5.97
C ARG A 130 12.06 -13.32 -6.94
N ASP A 131 10.82 -13.65 -6.57
CA ASP A 131 9.86 -14.30 -7.47
C ASP A 131 9.12 -13.26 -8.33
N PRO A 132 9.37 -13.19 -9.65
CA PRO A 132 8.71 -12.24 -10.55
C PRO A 132 7.18 -12.43 -10.63
N LEU A 133 6.68 -13.64 -10.38
CA LEU A 133 5.25 -13.93 -10.40
C LEU A 133 4.56 -13.39 -9.15
N ALA A 134 5.17 -13.54 -7.97
CA ALA A 134 4.71 -12.92 -6.73
C ALA A 134 4.70 -11.39 -6.85
N MET A 135 5.79 -10.82 -7.39
CA MET A 135 5.91 -9.41 -7.72
C MET A 135 4.79 -8.90 -8.61
N TRP A 136 4.61 -9.56 -9.77
CA TRP A 136 3.54 -9.22 -10.70
C TRP A 136 2.21 -9.31 -9.99
N SER A 137 1.90 -10.42 -9.30
CA SER A 137 0.67 -10.65 -8.55
C SER A 137 0.34 -9.50 -7.59
N LEU A 138 1.36 -8.90 -6.97
CA LEU A 138 1.18 -7.86 -5.98
C LEU A 138 1.09 -6.45 -6.56
N VAL A 139 2.04 -6.03 -7.40
CA VAL A 139 2.15 -4.63 -7.84
C VAL A 139 1.90 -4.38 -9.33
N GLY A 140 1.60 -5.41 -10.12
CA GLY A 140 1.22 -5.25 -11.52
C GLY A 140 2.29 -4.49 -12.32
N ARG A 141 1.90 -3.48 -13.11
CA ARG A 141 2.81 -2.72 -13.97
C ARG A 141 3.88 -1.92 -13.23
N ALA A 142 3.66 -1.59 -11.95
CA ALA A 142 4.71 -0.97 -11.14
C ALA A 142 5.93 -1.89 -10.96
N SER A 143 5.80 -3.21 -11.20
CA SER A 143 6.96 -4.13 -11.24
C SER A 143 7.92 -3.91 -12.42
N VAL A 144 7.48 -3.18 -13.46
CA VAL A 144 8.28 -2.86 -14.66
C VAL A 144 8.52 -1.35 -14.82
N ASN A 145 8.43 -0.57 -13.72
CA ASN A 145 8.55 0.90 -13.71
C ASN A 145 7.52 1.63 -14.61
N GLU A 146 6.35 1.02 -14.87
CA GLU A 146 5.23 1.69 -15.52
C GLU A 146 4.18 2.10 -14.47
N HIS A 147 3.95 3.41 -14.31
CA HIS A 147 2.97 3.95 -13.35
C HIS A 147 1.67 4.39 -14.04
N PRO A 148 0.49 4.25 -13.39
CA PRO A 148 -0.76 4.82 -13.89
C PRO A 148 -0.61 6.35 -14.05
N GLY A 149 -1.05 6.88 -15.19
CA GLY A 149 -0.87 8.30 -15.54
C GLY A 149 0.44 8.67 -16.25
N SER A 150 1.34 7.71 -16.51
CA SER A 150 2.55 7.89 -17.34
C SER A 150 2.22 7.88 -18.84
N SER A 151 1.25 8.66 -19.29
CA SER A 151 1.09 8.89 -20.74
C SER A 151 1.83 10.16 -21.12
N ASN A 152 2.82 10.00 -22.00
CA ASN A 152 3.46 11.08 -22.75
C ASN A 152 2.45 11.93 -23.53
#